data_AF-A0A7X9NHQ7-F1
#
_entry.id   AF-A0A7X9NHQ7-F1
#
_cell.length_a   1.000
_cell.length_b   1.000
_cell.length_c   1.000
_cell.angle_alpha   90.00
_cell.angle_beta   90.00
_cell.angle_gamma   90.00
#
_symmetry.space_group_name_H-M   'P 1'
#
loop_
_entity.id
_entity.type
_entity.pdbx_description
1 polymer ?
#
loop_
_entity_poly.entity_id
_entity_poly.type
_entity_poly.pdbx_seq_one_letter_code
_entity_poly.pdbx_strand_id
1 'polypeptide(L)' 'MYKTIVIDYTPKANDLAQKIEEKANEMAQKGYTLITFSITGSAKSILVFETSKT' A
#
# COMPACT_ATOMS: atom_id res chain seq x y z
N MET A 1 -12.68 6.62 -7.15
CA MET A 1 -13.12 5.42 -6.37
C MET A 1 -11.94 4.96 -5.52
N TYR A 2 -12.17 4.49 -4.30
CA TYR A 2 -11.10 4.04 -3.40
C TYR A 2 -10.89 2.52 -3.46
N LYS A 3 -9.63 2.09 -3.35
CA LYS A 3 -9.22 0.69 -3.25
C LYS A 3 -8.23 0.52 -2.11
N THR A 4 -8.49 -0.44 -1.22
CA THR A 4 -7.63 -0.73 -0.07
C THR A 4 -6.90 -2.05 -0.28
N ILE A 5 -5.61 -2.08 0.06
CA ILE A 5 -4.77 -3.29 0.00
C ILE A 5 -4.11 -3.49 1.36
N VAL A 6 -4.07 -4.74 1.82
CA VAL A 6 -3.35 -5.12 3.03
C VAL A 6 -2.04 -5.80 2.62
N ILE A 7 -0.93 -5.31 3.17
CA ILE A 7 0.35 -6.02 3.16
C ILE A 7 0.42 -6.82 4.45
N ASP A 8 0.58 -8.13 4.31
CA ASP A 8 0.66 -9.06 5.42
C ASP A 8 1.93 -8.91 6.27
N TYR A 9 1.93 -9.65 7.37
CA TYR A 9 2.94 -9.61 8.43
C TYR A 9 4.36 -9.54 7.88
N THR A 10 5.03 -8.42 8.18
CA THR A 10 6.43 -8.18 7.83
C THR A 10 7.12 -7.50 9.02
N PRO A 11 7.78 -8.27 9.90
CA PRO A 11 8.25 -7.79 11.21
C PRO A 11 9.41 -6.80 11.12
N LYS A 12 10.16 -6.82 10.01
CA LYS A 12 11.24 -5.87 9.76
C LYS A 12 10.68 -4.64 9.08
N ALA A 13 10.88 -3.47 9.68
CA ALA A 13 10.40 -2.20 9.16
C ALA A 13 10.93 -1.91 7.74
N ASN A 14 12.20 -2.21 7.48
CA ASN A 14 12.81 -2.02 6.15
C ASN A 14 12.14 -2.91 5.09
N ASP A 15 11.91 -4.19 5.39
CA ASP A 15 11.25 -5.12 4.49
C ASP A 15 9.78 -4.69 4.24
N LEU A 16 9.10 -4.17 5.27
CA LEU A 16 7.73 -3.66 5.14
C LEU A 16 7.69 -2.41 4.25
N ALA A 17 8.65 -1.50 4.42
CA ALA A 17 8.79 -0.31 3.59
C ALA A 17 9.02 -0.68 2.11
N GLN A 18 9.92 -1.64 1.85
CA GLN A 18 10.16 -2.14 0.49
C GLN A 18 8.89 -2.72 -0.13
N LYS A 19 8.13 -3.55 0.61
CA LYS A 19 6.85 -4.09 0.11
C LYS A 19 5.80 -3.01 -0.16
N ILE A 20 5.75 -1.96 0.68
CA ILE A 20 4.86 -0.81 0.46
C ILE A 20 5.23 -0.12 -0.86
N GLU A 21 6.52 0.13 -1.10
CA GLU A 21 7.02 0.74 -2.33
C GLU A 21 6.70 -0.12 -3.57
N GLU A 22 7.02 -1.41 -3.53
CA GLU A 22 6.72 -2.35 -4.64
C GLU A 22 5.23 -2.36 -4.95
N LYS A 23 4.37 -2.43 -3.92
CA LYS A 23 2.91 -2.45 -4.11
C LYS A 23 2.38 -1.10 -4.61
N ALA A 24 2.94 0.02 -4.15
CA ALA A 24 2.58 1.34 -4.62
C ALA A 24 2.93 1.52 -6.11
N ASN A 25 4.13 1.09 -6.51
CA ASN A 25 4.57 1.14 -7.91
C ASN A 25 3.73 0.22 -8.82
N GLU A 26 3.40 -0.99 -8.38
CA GLU A 26 2.50 -1.89 -9.11
C GLU A 26 1.11 -1.26 -9.32
N MET A 27 0.60 -0.57 -8.30
CA MET A 27 -0.69 0.11 -8.36
C MET A 27 -0.65 1.37 -9.23
N ALA A 28 0.47 2.11 -9.21
CA ALA A 28 0.70 3.25 -10.10
C ALA A 28 0.65 2.84 -11.58
N GLN A 29 1.27 1.71 -11.94
CA GLN A 29 1.20 1.14 -13.29
C GLN A 29 -0.23 0.76 -13.69
N LYS A 30 -1.09 0.47 -12.73
CA LYS A 30 -2.51 0.15 -12.92
C LYS A 30 -3.42 1.39 -12.91
N GLY A 31 -2.85 2.60 -12.85
CA GLY A 31 -3.60 3.86 -12.85
C GLY A 31 -4.21 4.23 -11.49
N TYR A 32 -3.64 3.72 -10.40
CA TYR A 32 -4.04 4.08 -9.04
C TYR A 32 -2.97 4.95 -8.38
N THR A 33 -3.40 5.94 -7.61
CA THR A 33 -2.53 6.81 -6.82
C THR A 33 -2.61 6.41 -5.35
N LEU A 34 -1.47 6.21 -4.70
CA LEU A 34 -1.42 5.97 -3.25
C LEU A 34 -1.79 7.27 -2.52
N ILE A 35 -2.82 7.23 -1.69
CA ILE A 35 -3.30 8.38 -0.91
C ILE A 35 -2.68 8.37 0.48
N THR A 36 -2.69 7.22 1.15
CA THR A 36 -2.16 7.07 2.49
C THR A 36 -1.89 5.60 2.81
N PHE A 37 -1.09 5.35 3.85
CA PHE A 37 -0.91 4.02 4.42
C PHE A 37 -0.83 4.09 5.94
N SER A 38 -1.08 2.97 6.62
CA SER A 38 -0.93 2.84 8.07
C SER A 38 -0.37 1.47 8.43
N ILE A 39 0.48 1.42 9.45
CA ILE A 39 1.09 0.20 9.96
C ILE A 39 0.33 -0.23 11.22
N THR A 40 -0.10 -1.49 11.29
CA THR A 40 -0.78 -2.05 12.46
C THR A 40 0.26 -2.61 13.45
N GLY A 41 -0.12 -2.69 14.74
CA GLY A 41 0.73 -3.30 15.77
C GLY A 41 1.05 -4.79 15.53
N SER A 42 0.36 -5.43 14.58
CA SER A 42 0.62 -6.77 14.08
C SER A 42 1.57 -6.78 12.87
N ALA A 43 2.41 -5.76 12.69
CA ALA A 43 3.36 -5.63 11.58
C ALA A 43 2.74 -5.83 10.18
N LYS A 44 1.47 -5.48 10.01
CA LYS A 44 0.79 -5.41 8.71
C LYS A 44 0.71 -3.95 8.29
N SER A 45 0.47 -3.70 7.00
CA SER A 45 0.22 -2.36 6.51
C SER A 45 -1.08 -2.31 5.70
N ILE A 46 -1.84 -1.24 5.86
CA ILE A 46 -3.05 -0.97 5.09
C ILE A 46 -2.74 0.23 4.19
N LEU A 47 -2.86 0.05 2.88
CA LEU A 47 -2.62 1.07 1.88
C LEU A 47 -3.96 1.45 1.25
N VAL A 48 -4.22 2.75 1.14
CA VAL A 48 -5.41 3.32 0.52
C VAL A 48 -5.00 3.96 -0.79
N PHE A 49 -5.59 3.47 -1.88
CA PHE A 49 -5.39 3.98 -3.23
C PHE A 49 -6.66 4.64 -3.73
N GLU A 50 -6.50 5.66 -4.55
CA GLU A 50 -7.56 6.27 -5.35
C GLU A 50 -7.33 5.93 -6.82
N THR A 51 -8.42 5.69 -7.56
CA THR A 51 -8.39 5.77 -9.02
C THR A 51 -9.10 7.05 -9.45
N SER A 52 -8.36 7.89 -10.18
CA SER A 52 -8.91 8.98 -10.98
C SER A 52 -9.63 8.38 -12.18
N LYS A 53 -10.83 7.84 -11.94
CA LYS A 53 -11.82 7.73 -13.01
C LYS A 53 -12.36 9.13 -13.27
N THR A 54 -11.78 9.81 -14.25
CA THR A 54 -12.47 10.85 -15.02
C THR A 54 -13.03 10.20 -16.27
#